data_AF-A0A0F9L811-F1
#
_entry.id   AF-A0A0F9L811-F1
#
_cell.length_a   1.000
_cell.length_b   1.000
_cell.length_c   1.000
_cell.angle_alpha   90.00
_cell.angle_beta   90.00
_cell.angle_gamma   90.00
#
_symmetry.space_group_name_H-M   'P 1'
#
loop_
_entity.id
_entity.type
_entity.pdbx_description
1 polymer ?
#
loop_
_entity_poly.entity_id
_entity_poly.type
_entity_poly.pdbx_seq_one_letter_code
_entity_poly.pdbx_strand_id
1 'polypeptide(L)'
;SLCLWFIYRQKVRNNQSGFRAFNSKYVKIFNNIKDTKFGLCTQMIYKAAEHGLRVSEIPIKMNVRQYGSSRVDLFKIIISISYCILIYSVKRFKLNRFIPSRVLVILKNKIALLINKFT
;
A
#
# COMPACT_ATOMS: atom_id res chain seq x y z
N SER A 1 9.42 5.35 -9.47
CA SER A 1 10.66 5.08 -8.72
C SER A 1 11.07 3.62 -8.83
N LEU A 2 12.34 3.34 -9.13
CA LEU A 2 12.92 2.01 -9.35
C LEU A 2 12.56 0.97 -8.25
N CYS A 3 12.47 1.43 -7.00
CA CYS A 3 12.14 0.61 -5.84
C CYS A 3 10.73 -0.04 -5.91
N LEU A 4 9.72 0.70 -6.39
CA LEU A 4 8.35 0.18 -6.52
C LEU A 4 8.26 -0.89 -7.62
N TRP A 5 9.06 -0.75 -8.68
CA TRP A 5 9.13 -1.75 -9.73
C TRP A 5 9.68 -3.08 -9.20
N PHE A 6 10.68 -3.04 -8.30
CA PHE A 6 11.22 -4.26 -7.69
C PHE A 6 10.21 -4.98 -6.79
N ILE A 7 9.39 -4.21 -6.06
CA ILE A 7 8.36 -4.75 -5.16
C ILE A 7 7.18 -5.33 -5.94
N TYR A 8 6.70 -4.63 -6.97
CA TYR A 8 5.50 -5.03 -7.71
C TYR A 8 5.79 -5.87 -8.95
N ARG A 9 7.06 -5.95 -9.39
CA ARG A 9 7.50 -6.55 -10.66
C ARG A 9 6.79 -5.97 -11.89
N GLN A 10 6.20 -4.80 -11.72
CA GLN A 10 5.30 -4.16 -12.68
C GLN A 10 5.51 -2.66 -12.62
N LYS A 11 5.34 -2.00 -13.76
CA LYS A 11 5.44 -0.54 -13.84
C LYS A 11 4.12 0.06 -13.36
N VAL A 12 4.11 0.50 -12.10
CA VAL A 12 3.00 1.23 -11.49
C VAL A 12 3.47 2.65 -11.20
N ARG A 13 2.88 3.65 -11.85
CA ARG A 13 3.16 5.07 -11.65
C ARG A 13 2.33 5.64 -10.50
N ASN A 14 1.09 5.18 -10.34
CA ASN A 14 0.18 5.65 -9.30
C ASN A 14 -0.27 4.50 -8.39
N ASN A 15 0.44 4.34 -7.28
CA ASN A 15 0.13 3.31 -6.28
C ASN A 15 -0.91 3.74 -5.23
N GLN A 16 -1.30 5.02 -5.20
CA GLN A 16 -2.22 5.58 -4.21
C GLN A 16 -3.65 5.79 -4.72
N SER A 17 -3.86 5.71 -6.05
CA SER A 17 -5.20 5.87 -6.64
C SER A 17 -6.21 4.92 -6.02
N GLY A 18 -7.36 5.47 -5.62
CA GLY A 18 -8.55 4.72 -5.23
C GLY A 18 -9.41 4.29 -6.42
N PHE A 19 -9.24 4.91 -7.59
CA PHE A 19 -9.96 4.54 -8.81
C PHE A 19 -9.31 3.30 -9.42
N ARG A 20 -9.97 2.14 -9.26
CA ARG A 20 -9.51 0.84 -9.73
C ARG A 20 -10.68 -0.01 -10.17
N ALA A 21 -10.49 -0.75 -11.25
CA ALA A 21 -11.40 -1.79 -11.69
C ALA A 21 -10.76 -3.16 -11.42
N PHE A 22 -11.56 -4.11 -10.96
CA PHE A 22 -11.13 -5.48 -10.69
C PHE A 22 -12.01 -6.45 -11.45
N ASN A 23 -11.42 -7.52 -11.96
CA ASN A 23 -12.19 -8.64 -12.47
C ASN A 23 -12.77 -9.42 -11.28
N SER A 24 -14.09 -9.68 -11.30
CA SER A 24 -14.82 -10.37 -10.24
C SER A 24 -14.20 -11.72 -9.85
N LYS A 25 -13.60 -12.42 -10.83
CA LYS A 25 -12.89 -13.70 -10.62
C LYS A 25 -11.75 -13.59 -9.60
N TYR A 26 -11.08 -12.44 -9.52
CA TYR A 26 -9.90 -12.24 -8.68
C TYR A 26 -10.18 -11.42 -7.42
N VAL A 27 -11.41 -10.96 -7.19
CA VAL A 27 -11.74 -10.12 -6.02
C VAL A 27 -11.39 -10.83 -4.70
N LYS A 28 -11.55 -12.16 -4.65
CA LYS A 28 -11.29 -12.98 -3.46
C LYS A 28 -9.86 -12.85 -2.92
N ILE A 29 -8.86 -12.51 -3.75
CA ILE A 29 -7.47 -12.34 -3.28
C ILE A 29 -7.33 -11.16 -2.30
N PHE A 30 -8.26 -10.20 -2.39
CA PHE A 30 -8.26 -8.98 -1.59
C PHE A 30 -9.00 -9.14 -0.25
N ASN A 31 -9.69 -10.27 -0.02
CA ASN A 31 -10.43 -10.48 1.24
C ASN A 31 -9.53 -10.44 2.48
N ASN A 32 -8.26 -10.86 2.35
CA ASN A 32 -7.28 -10.88 3.44
C ASN A 32 -6.38 -9.64 3.47
N ILE A 33 -6.90 -8.48 3.12
CA ILE A 33 -6.17 -7.20 3.24
C ILE A 33 -6.19 -6.76 4.70
N LYS A 34 -5.05 -6.26 5.19
CA LYS A 34 -4.85 -5.93 6.62
C LYS A 34 -4.76 -4.43 6.85
N ASP A 35 -4.33 -3.67 5.85
CA ASP A 35 -4.25 -2.22 5.91
C ASP A 35 -5.60 -1.62 5.54
N THR A 36 -6.15 -0.78 6.42
CA THR A 36 -7.47 -0.14 6.21
C THR A 36 -7.35 1.35 5.85
N LYS A 37 -6.13 1.90 5.82
CA LYS A 37 -5.84 3.32 5.63
C LYS A 37 -5.03 3.56 4.33
N PHE A 38 -4.15 4.54 4.31
CA PHE A 38 -3.34 4.91 3.14
C PHE A 38 -2.45 3.77 2.58
N GLY A 39 -2.19 2.72 3.37
CA GLY A 39 -1.51 1.50 2.92
C GLY A 39 -2.37 0.54 2.07
N LEU A 40 -3.70 0.66 2.09
CA LEU A 40 -4.63 -0.24 1.39
C LEU A 40 -4.30 -0.37 -0.10
N CYS A 41 -4.17 0.77 -0.80
CA CYS A 41 -3.91 0.81 -2.24
C CYS A 41 -2.59 0.13 -2.61
N THR A 42 -1.56 0.40 -1.83
CA THR A 42 -0.22 -0.21 -1.94
C THR A 42 -0.30 -1.73 -1.72
N GLN A 43 -1.05 -2.18 -0.72
CA GLN A 43 -1.24 -3.60 -0.42
C GLN A 43 -2.00 -4.34 -1.53
N MET A 44 -3.03 -3.71 -2.11
CA MET A 44 -3.78 -4.30 -3.24
C MET A 44 -2.87 -4.58 -4.44
N ILE A 45 -2.02 -3.62 -4.81
CA ILE A 45 -1.07 -3.80 -5.92
C ILE A 45 -0.09 -4.92 -5.62
N TYR A 46 0.43 -4.97 -4.38
CA TYR A 46 1.32 -6.05 -3.97
C TYR A 46 0.65 -7.42 -4.11
N LYS A 47 -0.57 -7.59 -3.60
CA LYS A 47 -1.31 -8.86 -3.71
C LYS A 47 -1.59 -9.26 -5.14
N ALA A 48 -1.96 -8.30 -5.99
CA ALA A 48 -2.16 -8.56 -7.41
C ALA A 48 -0.86 -9.08 -8.06
N ALA A 49 0.28 -8.45 -7.77
CA ALA A 49 1.59 -8.87 -8.25
C ALA A 49 2.02 -10.24 -7.69
N GLU A 50 1.74 -10.52 -6.42
CA GLU A 50 2.02 -11.81 -5.77
C GLU A 50 1.28 -12.97 -6.46
N HIS A 51 0.04 -12.73 -6.91
CA HIS A 51 -0.79 -13.69 -7.63
C HIS A 51 -0.56 -13.67 -9.15
N GLY A 52 0.49 -12.96 -9.64
CA GLY A 52 0.83 -12.91 -11.06
C GLY A 52 -0.16 -12.13 -11.94
N LEU A 53 -1.05 -11.34 -11.34
CA LEU A 53 -2.01 -10.52 -12.09
C LEU A 53 -1.34 -9.27 -12.65
N ARG A 54 -1.76 -8.87 -13.84
CA ARG A 54 -1.30 -7.64 -14.49
C ARG A 54 -2.09 -6.43 -14.02
N VAL A 55 -1.38 -5.37 -13.66
CA VAL A 55 -1.91 -4.03 -13.36
C VAL A 55 -1.68 -3.17 -14.59
N SER A 56 -2.77 -2.66 -15.17
CA SER A 56 -2.71 -1.68 -16.25
C SER A 56 -3.21 -0.33 -15.75
N GLU A 57 -2.47 0.73 -16.05
CA GLU A 57 -2.82 2.11 -15.69
C GLU A 57 -3.40 2.80 -16.91
N ILE A 58 -4.63 3.29 -16.77
CA ILE A 58 -5.32 4.02 -17.82
C ILE A 58 -5.40 5.49 -17.40
N PRO A 59 -5.03 6.45 -18.26
CA PRO A 59 -5.17 7.86 -17.93
C PRO A 59 -6.65 8.19 -17.77
N ILE A 60 -7.00 8.74 -16.60
CA ILE A 60 -8.34 9.24 -16.32
C ILE A 60 -8.31 10.77 -16.32
N LYS A 61 -9.30 11.39 -16.97
CA LYS A 61 -9.56 12.82 -16.84
C LYS A 61 -10.56 12.99 -15.71
N MET A 62 -10.13 13.57 -14.60
CA MET A 62 -11.03 13.94 -13.50
C MET A 62 -11.40 15.41 -13.64
N ASN A 63 -12.68 15.72 -13.44
CA ASN A 63 -13.11 17.11 -13.32
C ASN A 63 -12.50 17.72 -12.05
N VAL A 64 -12.13 19.00 -12.12
CA VAL A 64 -11.62 19.72 -10.97
C VAL A 64 -12.71 19.75 -9.89
N ARG A 65 -12.33 19.41 -8.66
CA ARG A 65 -13.26 19.40 -7.53
C ARG A 65 -13.74 20.83 -7.28
N GLN A 66 -15.04 21.08 -7.38
CA GLN A 66 -15.62 22.41 -7.17
C GLN A 66 -15.74 22.79 -5.68
N TYR A 67 -15.86 21.80 -4.77
CA TYR A 67 -16.05 22.03 -3.34
C TYR A 67 -15.31 21.03 -2.44
N GLY A 68 -14.82 21.50 -1.29
CA GLY A 68 -14.21 20.73 -0.21
C GLY A 68 -12.69 20.87 -0.11
N SER A 69 -12.18 21.20 1.09
CA SER A 69 -10.75 21.21 1.38
C SER A 69 -10.28 19.83 1.88
N SER A 70 -9.20 19.34 1.31
CA SER A 70 -8.56 18.10 1.75
C SER A 70 -7.70 18.40 2.98
N ARG A 71 -8.20 18.13 4.19
CA ARG A 71 -7.38 18.07 5.41
C ARG A 71 -6.61 16.75 5.42
N VAL A 72 -5.47 16.75 4.73
CA VAL A 72 -4.66 15.56 4.54
C VAL A 72 -3.28 15.81 5.12
N ASP A 73 -2.96 15.12 6.21
CA ASP A 73 -1.61 15.13 6.78
C ASP A 73 -0.66 14.31 5.89
N LEU A 74 0.14 15.01 5.10
CA LEU A 74 1.13 14.42 4.21
C LEU A 74 2.12 13.52 4.97
N PHE A 75 2.56 13.93 6.17
CA PHE A 75 3.43 13.12 7.02
C PHE A 75 2.80 11.78 7.40
N LYS A 76 1.50 11.78 7.74
CA LYS A 76 0.74 10.58 8.10
C LYS A 76 0.63 9.61 6.93
N ILE A 77 0.41 10.14 5.73
CA ILE A 77 0.39 9.36 4.48
C ILE A 77 1.76 8.72 4.25
N ILE A 78 2.83 9.53 4.29
CA ILE A 78 4.19 9.06 4.01
C ILE A 78 4.59 7.94 4.97
N ILE A 79 4.36 8.11 6.28
CA ILE A 79 4.67 7.09 7.29
C ILE A 79 3.86 5.82 7.04
N SER A 80 2.55 5.93 6.81
CA SER A 80 1.69 4.76 6.58
C SER A 80 2.10 3.98 5.34
N ILE A 81 2.44 4.66 4.24
CA ILE A 81 2.82 4.03 2.98
C ILE A 81 4.22 3.45 3.08
N SER A 82 5.16 4.17 3.68
CA SER A 82 6.52 3.69 3.93
C SER A 82 6.51 2.41 4.77
N TYR A 83 5.70 2.38 5.84
CA TYR A 83 5.55 1.20 6.68
C TYR A 83 4.96 0.00 5.91
N CYS A 84 3.90 0.23 5.13
CA CYS A 84 3.32 -0.80 4.26
C CYS A 84 4.37 -1.37 3.31
N ILE A 85 5.12 -0.51 2.60
CA ILE A 85 6.20 -0.92 1.70
C ILE A 85 7.25 -1.75 2.44
N LEU A 86 7.69 -1.32 3.63
CA LEU A 86 8.70 -2.03 4.42
C LEU A 86 8.23 -3.44 4.82
N ILE A 87 7.00 -3.59 5.33
CA ILE A 87 6.45 -4.92 5.69
C ILE A 87 6.46 -5.85 4.47
N TYR A 88 6.00 -5.35 3.32
CA TYR A 88 5.89 -6.17 2.12
C TYR A 88 7.25 -6.51 1.51
N SER A 89 8.23 -5.62 1.62
CA SER A 89 9.62 -5.91 1.29
C SER A 89 10.18 -7.02 2.17
N VAL A 90 9.99 -6.96 3.49
CA VAL A 90 10.43 -8.02 4.43
C VAL A 90 9.79 -9.37 4.10
N LYS A 91 8.48 -9.39 3.82
CA LYS A 91 7.78 -10.60 3.38
C LYS A 91 8.32 -11.15 2.06
N ARG A 92 8.56 -10.26 1.08
CA ARG A 92 9.01 -10.62 -0.26
C ARG A 92 10.37 -11.31 -0.25
N PHE A 93 11.33 -10.76 0.48
CA PHE A 93 12.68 -11.33 0.56
C PHE A 93 12.78 -12.53 1.52
N LYS A 94 11.64 -13.01 2.05
CA LYS A 94 11.60 -14.01 3.13
C LYS A 94 12.50 -13.63 4.31
N LEU A 95 12.77 -12.33 4.50
CA LEU A 95 13.54 -11.81 5.62
C LEU A 95 12.84 -12.09 6.95
N ASN A 96 11.56 -12.48 6.93
CA ASN A 96 10.85 -13.03 8.08
C ASN A 96 11.52 -14.29 8.68
N ARG A 97 12.46 -14.93 7.96
CA ARG A 97 13.33 -15.99 8.50
C ARG A 97 14.43 -15.44 9.42
N PHE A 98 14.83 -14.19 9.23
CA PHE A 98 15.86 -13.48 10.01
C PHE A 98 15.29 -12.45 10.99
N ILE A 99 14.16 -11.83 10.65
CA ILE A 99 13.47 -10.83 11.47
C ILE A 99 12.29 -11.52 12.16
N PRO A 100 12.36 -11.73 13.50
CA PRO A 100 11.29 -12.41 14.22
C PRO A 100 9.99 -11.59 14.17
N SER A 101 8.86 -12.30 14.08
CA SER A 101 7.51 -11.71 14.00
C SER A 101 7.21 -10.72 15.14
N ARG A 102 7.81 -10.92 16.32
CA ARG A 102 7.74 -10.00 17.47
C ARG A 102 8.30 -8.61 17.14
N VAL A 103 9.40 -8.51 16.40
CA VAL A 103 10.01 -7.21 16.02
C VAL A 103 9.08 -6.44 15.08
N LEU A 104 8.44 -7.12 14.13
CA LEU A 104 7.46 -6.52 13.23
C LEU A 104 6.23 -5.98 13.98
N VAL A 105 5.77 -6.69 15.02
CA VAL A 105 4.67 -6.23 15.89
C VAL A 105 5.10 -5.03 16.73
N ILE A 106 6.29 -5.05 17.32
CA ILE A 106 6.83 -3.91 18.09
C ILE A 106 6.97 -2.67 17.19
N LEU A 107 7.49 -2.84 15.98
CA LEU A 107 7.60 -1.75 15.00
C LEU A 107 6.22 -1.21 14.63
N LYS A 108 5.24 -2.10 14.42
CA LYS A 108 3.84 -1.73 14.16
C LYS A 108 3.28 -0.86 15.27
N ASN A 109 3.47 -1.29 16.52
CA ASN A 109 2.94 -0.60 17.69
C ASN A 109 3.62 0.76 17.89
N LYS A 110 4.95 0.85 17.72
CA LYS A 110 5.68 2.14 17.78
C LYS A 110 5.23 3.10 16.67
N ILE A 111 5.02 2.62 15.45
CA ILE A 111 4.56 3.43 14.34
C ILE A 111 3.11 3.87 14.54
N ALA A 112 2.24 3.00 15.05
CA ALA A 112 0.87 3.37 15.41
C ALA A 112 0.86 4.46 16.50
N LEU A 113 1.75 4.36 17.49
CA LEU A 113 1.97 5.38 18.52
C LEU A 113 2.46 6.71 17.92
N LEU A 114 3.43 6.68 17.01
CA LEU A 114 3.90 7.87 16.29
C LEU A 114 2.76 8.52 15.51
N ILE A 115 1.99 7.74 14.75
CA ILE A 115 0.84 8.22 13.99
C ILE A 115 -0.20 8.87 14.91
N ASN A 116 -0.46 8.29 16.09
CA ASN A 116 -1.38 8.84 17.07
C ASN A 116 -0.84 10.09 17.78
N LYS A 117 0.49 10.21 17.96
CA LYS A 117 1.13 11.38 18.59
C LYS A 117 1.10 12.65 17.72
N PHE A 118 0.97 12.48 16.41
CA PHE A 118 0.76 13.58 15.45
C PHE A 118 -0.73 13.77 15.11
N THR A 119 -1.64 13.39 16.02
CA THR A 119 -3.08 13.64 15.96
C THR A 119 -3.44 14.60 17.08
#